data_AF-A0A0J6SVN2-F1
#
_entry.id   AF-A0A0J6SVN2-F1
#
_cell.length_a   1.000
_cell.length_b   1.000
_cell.length_c   1.000
_cell.angle_alpha   90.00
_cell.angle_beta   90.00
_cell.angle_gamma   90.00
#
_symmetry.space_group_name_H-M   'P 1'
#
loop_
_entity.id
_entity.type
_entity.pdbx_description
1 polymer ?
#
loop_
_entity_poly.entity_id
_entity_poly.type
_entity_poly.pdbx_seq_one_letter_code
_entity_poly.pdbx_strand_id
1 'polypeptide(L)'
;MATPWDRQRLWNAVEAREKRKDSLVALLWFVALPKELSITDAIALARSFADALINRWGCVIDLTARDASPQNRVGYLLTTTRRFDGACLGEQIDFVANAQTRYNRCIETSQRSDLLAIRALWAEMVNAALAAAGSSARVDHRSLKAQGFDLIPQIHLGSTVARRT
;
A
#
# COMPACT_ATOMS: atom_id res chain seq x y z
N MET A 1 -29.72 -15.67 3.00
CA MET A 1 -28.51 -15.23 2.28
C MET A 1 -27.86 -14.13 3.11
N ALA A 2 -26.55 -14.19 3.37
CA ALA A 2 -25.87 -13.13 4.10
C ALA A 2 -25.92 -11.84 3.28
N THR A 3 -26.22 -10.70 3.91
CA THR A 3 -26.15 -9.39 3.24
C THR A 3 -24.73 -9.19 2.71
N PRO A 4 -24.53 -8.79 1.45
CA PRO A 4 -23.21 -8.53 0.90
C PRO A 4 -22.49 -7.42 1.68
N TRP A 5 -21.16 -7.44 1.62
CA TRP A 5 -20.33 -6.39 2.21
C TRP A 5 -20.26 -5.20 1.26
N ASP A 6 -20.54 -4.01 1.77
CA ASP A 6 -20.24 -2.74 1.13
C ASP A 6 -19.21 -1.95 1.95
N ARG A 7 -18.73 -0.84 1.38
CA ARG A 7 -17.72 0.02 2.02
C ARG A 7 -18.17 0.52 3.39
N GLN A 8 -19.42 0.96 3.51
CA GLN A 8 -19.95 1.53 4.76
C GLN A 8 -20.00 0.48 5.87
N ARG A 9 -20.55 -0.70 5.56
CA ARG A 9 -20.67 -1.80 6.51
C ARG A 9 -19.31 -2.34 6.93
N LEU A 10 -18.37 -2.46 5.99
CA LEU A 10 -17.00 -2.88 6.30
C LEU A 10 -16.35 -1.94 7.31
N TRP A 11 -16.30 -0.64 7.00
CA TRP A 11 -15.57 0.31 7.85
C TRP A 11 -16.25 0.53 9.21
N ASN A 12 -17.59 0.52 9.28
CA ASN A 12 -18.30 0.51 10.55
C ASN A 12 -17.95 -0.73 11.40
N ALA A 13 -17.83 -1.91 10.79
CA ALA A 13 -17.43 -3.12 11.50
C ALA A 13 -15.98 -3.07 11.97
N VAL A 14 -15.07 -2.47 11.18
CA VAL A 14 -13.67 -2.26 11.57
C VAL A 14 -13.57 -1.34 12.78
N GLU A 15 -14.24 -0.19 12.76
CA GLU A 15 -14.26 0.74 13.89
C GLU A 15 -14.86 0.08 15.15
N ALA A 16 -15.99 -0.60 15.03
CA ALA A 16 -16.64 -1.29 16.16
C ALA A 16 -15.76 -2.41 16.76
N ARG A 17 -14.87 -3.01 15.97
CA ARG A 17 -13.97 -4.08 16.42
C ARG A 17 -12.82 -3.54 17.27
N GLU A 18 -12.40 -2.30 17.04
CA GLU A 18 -11.28 -1.65 17.68
C GLU A 18 -11.72 -0.82 18.91
N LYS A 19 -11.62 -1.43 20.11
CA LYS A 19 -12.27 -0.90 21.34
C LYS A 19 -11.45 0.11 22.13
N ARG A 20 -10.15 0.24 21.89
CA ARG A 20 -9.30 1.19 22.63
C ARG A 20 -9.25 2.51 21.89
N LYS A 21 -9.19 3.61 22.64
CA LYS A 21 -9.12 4.98 22.09
C LYS A 21 -7.90 5.24 21.19
N ASP A 22 -6.86 4.42 21.31
CA ASP A 22 -5.59 4.51 20.58
C ASP A 22 -5.42 3.37 19.56
N SER A 23 -6.51 2.68 19.21
CA SER A 23 -6.47 1.57 18.25
C SER A 23 -6.22 2.09 16.84
N LEU A 24 -5.41 1.35 16.07
CA LEU A 24 -5.26 1.58 14.65
C LEU A 24 -6.42 0.91 13.89
N VAL A 25 -7.33 1.72 13.35
CA VAL A 25 -8.50 1.24 12.60
C VAL A 25 -8.15 0.82 11.17
N ALA A 26 -7.22 1.53 10.53
CA ALA A 26 -6.82 1.26 9.16
C ALA A 26 -5.34 1.59 8.92
N LEU A 27 -4.75 0.91 7.95
CA LEU A 27 -3.44 1.22 7.40
C LEU A 27 -3.60 1.78 5.99
N LEU A 28 -3.01 2.93 5.69
CA LEU A 28 -3.06 3.52 4.36
C LEU A 28 -1.74 3.34 3.63
N TRP A 29 -1.77 2.66 2.48
CA TRP A 29 -0.68 2.73 1.51
C TRP A 29 -0.97 3.80 0.48
N PHE A 30 -0.02 4.71 0.32
CA PHE A 30 -0.04 5.74 -0.71
C PHE A 30 1.04 5.42 -1.74
N VAL A 31 0.61 5.16 -2.97
CA VAL A 31 1.50 4.75 -4.07
C VAL A 31 1.38 5.70 -5.25
N ALA A 32 2.51 6.05 -5.86
CA ALA A 32 2.55 6.81 -7.11
C ALA A 32 2.32 5.84 -8.28
N LEU A 33 1.37 6.16 -9.15
CA LEU A 33 1.09 5.39 -10.36
C LEU A 33 1.77 6.10 -11.54
N PRO A 34 2.63 5.42 -12.32
CA PRO A 34 3.34 6.09 -13.41
C PRO A 34 2.38 6.66 -14.45
N LYS A 35 2.65 7.90 -14.88
CA LYS A 35 1.85 8.59 -15.91
C LYS A 35 2.06 8.02 -17.31
N GLU A 36 3.17 7.31 -17.51
CA GLU A 36 3.52 6.58 -18.72
C GLU A 36 2.55 5.43 -18.97
N LEU A 37 1.83 4.98 -17.94
CA LEU A 37 0.78 3.98 -18.06
C LEU A 37 -0.55 4.61 -18.46
N SER A 38 -1.32 3.90 -19.28
CA SER A 38 -2.72 4.23 -19.48
C SER A 38 -3.48 4.19 -18.14
N ILE A 39 -4.63 4.87 -18.05
CA ILE A 39 -5.44 4.82 -16.82
C ILE A 39 -5.86 3.39 -16.47
N THR A 40 -6.15 2.57 -17.48
CA THR A 40 -6.53 1.16 -17.34
C THR A 40 -5.37 0.36 -16.76
N ASP A 41 -4.17 0.50 -17.30
CA ASP A 41 -2.98 -0.24 -16.83
C ASP A 41 -2.55 0.22 -15.43
N ALA A 42 -2.68 1.51 -15.14
CA ALA A 42 -2.42 2.05 -13.81
C ALA A 42 -3.40 1.49 -12.77
N ILE A 43 -4.69 1.38 -13.09
CA ILE A 43 -5.70 0.74 -12.22
C ILE A 43 -5.39 -0.75 -12.07
N ALA A 44 -5.01 -1.44 -13.14
CA ALA A 44 -4.64 -2.85 -13.10
C ALA A 44 -3.42 -3.08 -12.20
N LEU A 45 -2.37 -2.28 -12.33
CA LEU A 45 -1.18 -2.30 -11.46
C LEU A 45 -1.56 -2.10 -9.98
N ALA A 46 -2.40 -1.11 -9.68
CA ALA A 46 -2.86 -0.85 -8.31
C ALA A 46 -3.68 -2.01 -7.73
N ARG A 47 -4.52 -2.65 -8.55
CA ARG A 47 -5.29 -3.85 -8.17
C ARG A 47 -4.39 -5.03 -7.90
N SER A 48 -3.45 -5.34 -8.81
CA SER A 48 -2.50 -6.43 -8.60
C SER A 48 -1.68 -6.25 -7.33
N PHE A 49 -1.29 -5.01 -7.01
CA PHE A 49 -0.58 -4.74 -5.77
C PHE A 49 -1.48 -4.92 -4.54
N ALA A 50 -2.75 -4.49 -4.60
CA ALA A 50 -3.73 -4.79 -3.56
C ALA A 50 -3.90 -6.31 -3.38
N ASP A 51 -4.03 -7.08 -4.46
CA ASP A 51 -4.16 -8.53 -4.43
C ASP A 51 -2.94 -9.18 -3.78
N ALA A 52 -1.72 -8.71 -4.05
CA ALA A 52 -0.51 -9.22 -3.40
C ALA A 52 -0.54 -9.00 -1.87
N LEU A 53 -1.03 -7.85 -1.40
CA LEU A 53 -1.19 -7.56 0.03
C LEU A 53 -2.33 -8.37 0.67
N ILE A 54 -3.45 -8.53 -0.05
CA ILE A 54 -4.58 -9.38 0.37
C ILE A 54 -4.12 -10.83 0.50
N ASN A 55 -3.41 -11.38 -0.48
CA ASN A 55 -2.90 -12.74 -0.45
C ASN A 55 -1.89 -12.94 0.69
N ARG A 56 -1.09 -11.92 0.99
CA ARG A 56 -0.09 -11.99 2.07
C ARG A 56 -0.73 -11.96 3.46
N TRP A 57 -1.80 -11.18 3.66
CA TRP A 57 -2.32 -10.91 5.01
C TRP A 57 -3.76 -11.36 5.25
N GLY A 58 -4.48 -11.80 4.23
CA GLY A 58 -5.90 -12.11 4.31
C GLY A 58 -6.75 -10.91 4.74
N CYS A 59 -6.35 -9.69 4.37
CA CYS A 59 -7.06 -8.45 4.74
C CYS A 59 -8.06 -8.02 3.65
N VAL A 60 -8.79 -6.94 3.91
CA VAL A 60 -9.55 -6.23 2.87
C VAL A 60 -8.86 -4.91 2.56
N ILE A 61 -8.82 -4.57 1.27
CA ILE A 61 -8.28 -3.30 0.78
C ILE A 61 -9.37 -2.54 0.04
N ASP A 62 -9.61 -1.31 0.48
CA ASP A 62 -10.41 -0.32 -0.22
C ASP A 62 -9.49 0.54 -1.09
N LEU A 63 -9.51 0.25 -2.40
CA LEU A 63 -8.64 0.87 -3.38
C LEU A 63 -9.33 2.06 -4.04
N THR A 64 -8.62 3.19 -4.07
CA THR A 64 -8.96 4.35 -4.90
C THR A 64 -7.75 4.74 -5.74
N ALA A 65 -7.92 4.82 -7.07
CA ALA A 65 -6.94 5.37 -7.98
C ALA A 65 -7.48 6.65 -8.61
N ARG A 66 -6.68 7.72 -8.66
CA ARG A 66 -7.08 9.00 -9.25
C ARG A 66 -5.90 9.80 -9.76
N ASP A 67 -6.17 10.72 -10.67
CA ASP A 67 -5.25 11.79 -11.00
C ASP A 67 -5.31 12.88 -9.91
N ALA A 68 -4.20 13.06 -9.19
CA ALA A 68 -4.02 14.12 -8.19
C ALA A 68 -3.66 15.47 -8.84
N SER A 69 -2.95 15.42 -9.96
CA SER A 69 -2.67 16.52 -10.89
C SER A 69 -2.46 15.95 -12.30
N PRO A 70 -2.34 16.77 -13.36
CA PRO A 70 -2.09 16.27 -14.71
C PRO A 70 -0.78 15.47 -14.85
N GLN A 71 0.17 15.66 -13.92
CA GLN A 71 1.47 14.97 -13.92
C GLN A 71 1.57 13.88 -12.85
N ASN A 72 0.56 13.72 -11.98
CA ASN A 72 0.65 12.85 -10.82
C ASN A 72 -0.62 12.03 -10.65
N ARG A 73 -0.54 10.74 -10.95
CA ARG A 73 -1.58 9.74 -10.65
C ARG A 73 -1.19 8.98 -9.40
N VAL A 74 -2.17 8.74 -8.52
CA VAL A 74 -1.94 8.16 -7.20
C VAL A 74 -2.95 7.06 -6.89
N GLY A 75 -2.49 6.06 -6.15
CA GLY A 75 -3.31 5.02 -5.55
C GLY A 75 -3.33 5.14 -4.02
N TYR A 76 -4.52 5.06 -3.44
CA TYR A 76 -4.76 4.95 -2.01
C TYR A 76 -5.34 3.57 -1.73
N LEU A 77 -4.64 2.78 -0.92
CA LEU A 77 -5.07 1.43 -0.51
C LEU A 77 -5.32 1.45 1.00
N LEU A 78 -6.57 1.70 1.39
CA LEU A 78 -6.97 1.69 2.79
C LEU A 78 -7.20 0.23 3.21
N THR A 79 -6.31 -0.28 4.04
CA THR A 79 -6.20 -1.69 4.41
C THR A 79 -6.74 -1.92 5.82
N THR A 80 -7.56 -2.95 6.00
CA THR A 80 -8.01 -3.36 7.34
C THR A 80 -6.83 -3.85 8.17
N THR A 81 -6.79 -3.49 9.46
CA THR A 81 -5.73 -3.96 10.37
C THR A 81 -5.91 -5.39 10.84
N ARG A 82 -7.00 -6.05 10.42
CA ARG A 82 -7.36 -7.42 10.73
C ARG A 82 -7.59 -8.24 9.47
N ARG A 83 -7.35 -9.54 9.62
CA ARG A 83 -7.73 -10.57 8.65
C ARG A 83 -9.24 -10.62 8.52
N PHE A 84 -9.73 -11.00 7.35
CA PHE A 84 -11.14 -11.09 7.02
C PHE A 84 -11.40 -12.38 6.24
N ASP A 85 -12.33 -13.18 6.75
CA ASP A 85 -12.67 -14.51 6.18
C ASP A 85 -13.90 -14.48 5.25
N GLY A 86 -14.41 -13.28 4.94
CA GLY A 86 -15.67 -13.10 4.19
C GLY A 86 -16.90 -12.88 5.08
N ALA A 87 -16.80 -13.20 6.38
CA ALA A 87 -17.90 -13.09 7.34
C ALA A 87 -17.56 -12.21 8.54
N CYS A 88 -16.32 -12.19 9.01
CA CYS A 88 -15.93 -11.46 10.21
C CYS A 88 -14.47 -10.97 10.20
N LEU A 89 -14.20 -9.97 11.04
CA LEU A 89 -12.85 -9.45 11.28
C LEU A 89 -12.17 -10.27 12.39
N GLY A 90 -11.15 -11.01 12.00
CA GLY A 90 -10.40 -11.90 12.86
C GLY A 90 -9.22 -11.24 13.57
N GLU A 91 -8.10 -11.92 13.51
CA GLU A 91 -6.86 -11.48 14.14
C GLU A 91 -6.19 -10.31 13.41
N GLN A 92 -5.35 -9.55 14.12
CA GLN A 92 -4.55 -8.50 13.47
C GLN A 92 -3.61 -9.05 12.40
N ILE A 93 -3.41 -8.29 11.32
CA ILE A 93 -2.41 -8.61 10.29
C ILE A 93 -1.00 -8.47 10.84
N ASP A 94 -0.05 -9.19 10.25
CA ASP A 94 1.32 -9.28 10.77
C ASP A 94 2.08 -7.93 10.70
N PHE A 95 1.73 -7.08 9.74
CA PHE A 95 2.37 -5.77 9.56
C PHE A 95 2.11 -4.78 10.71
N VAL A 96 0.94 -4.87 11.34
CA VAL A 96 0.54 -3.99 12.46
C VAL A 96 0.65 -4.68 13.81
N ALA A 97 1.09 -5.95 13.83
CA ALA A 97 1.32 -6.68 15.06
C ALA A 97 2.47 -6.05 15.86
N ASN A 98 2.27 -5.88 17.16
CA ASN A 98 3.32 -5.42 18.07
C ASN A 98 4.37 -6.52 18.33
N ALA A 99 5.47 -6.15 19.00
CA ALA A 99 6.58 -7.08 19.27
C ALA A 99 6.13 -8.35 20.01
N GLN A 100 5.25 -8.23 21.02
CA GLN A 100 4.74 -9.37 21.77
C GLN A 100 3.91 -10.32 20.88
N THR A 101 3.00 -9.78 20.09
CA THR A 101 2.16 -10.56 19.15
C THR A 101 3.03 -11.25 18.11
N ARG A 102 4.05 -10.55 17.60
CA ARG A 102 5.00 -11.12 16.64
C ARG A 102 5.80 -12.28 17.24
N TYR A 103 6.28 -12.12 18.47
CA TYR A 103 6.93 -13.20 19.22
C TYR A 103 6.00 -14.41 19.41
N ASN A 104 4.77 -14.18 19.90
CA ASN A 104 3.80 -15.24 20.18
C ASN A 104 3.38 -16.02 18.92
N ARG A 105 3.46 -15.39 17.75
CA ARG A 105 3.10 -15.99 16.45
C ARG A 105 4.31 -16.50 15.66
N CYS A 106 5.51 -16.47 16.25
CA CYS A 106 6.75 -16.85 15.58
C CYS A 106 6.99 -16.09 14.26
N ILE A 107 6.64 -14.80 14.21
CA ILE A 107 6.86 -13.96 13.03
C ILE A 107 8.30 -13.45 13.05
N GLU A 108 9.16 -14.05 12.24
CA GLU A 108 10.61 -13.80 12.21
C GLU A 108 10.99 -12.44 11.62
N THR A 109 10.17 -11.88 10.72
CA THR A 109 10.46 -10.58 10.11
C THR A 109 10.33 -9.46 11.13
N SER A 110 10.66 -8.23 10.77
CA SER A 110 10.26 -7.02 11.51
C SER A 110 9.33 -6.18 10.64
N GLN A 111 8.58 -5.26 11.23
CA GLN A 111 7.79 -4.30 10.44
C GLN A 111 8.66 -3.54 9.43
N ARG A 112 9.91 -3.21 9.82
CA ARG A 112 10.88 -2.56 8.93
C ARG A 112 11.26 -3.43 7.74
N SER A 113 11.60 -4.70 7.96
CA SER A 113 11.97 -5.60 6.87
C SER A 113 10.76 -5.94 5.99
N ASP A 114 9.56 -6.06 6.56
CA ASP A 114 8.32 -6.22 5.79
C ASP A 114 8.09 -5.00 4.88
N LEU A 115 8.25 -3.79 5.40
CA LEU A 115 8.11 -2.56 4.63
C LEU A 115 9.12 -2.48 3.49
N LEU A 116 10.38 -2.89 3.71
CA LEU A 116 11.39 -2.94 2.65
C LEU A 116 11.02 -3.96 1.57
N ALA A 117 10.56 -5.15 1.96
CA ALA A 117 10.09 -6.17 1.01
C ALA A 117 8.89 -5.69 0.19
N ILE A 118 7.93 -4.98 0.81
CA ILE A 118 6.77 -4.43 0.11
C ILE A 118 7.18 -3.32 -0.87
N ARG A 119 8.15 -2.47 -0.49
CA ARG A 119 8.68 -1.45 -1.40
C ARG A 119 9.43 -2.06 -2.58
N ALA A 120 10.19 -3.13 -2.35
CA ALA A 120 10.84 -3.89 -3.42
C ALA A 120 9.82 -4.50 -4.38
N LEU A 121 8.82 -5.20 -3.86
CA LEU A 121 7.71 -5.75 -4.62
C LEU A 121 7.00 -4.68 -5.47
N TRP A 122 6.69 -3.53 -4.87
CA TRP A 122 6.06 -2.42 -5.60
C TRP A 122 6.94 -1.94 -6.77
N ALA A 123 8.24 -1.75 -6.54
CA ALA A 123 9.16 -1.33 -7.59
C ALA A 123 9.25 -2.36 -8.73
N GLU A 124 9.30 -3.67 -8.41
CA GLU A 124 9.28 -4.75 -9.39
C GLU A 124 8.00 -4.72 -10.25
N MET A 125 6.83 -4.61 -9.61
CA MET A 125 5.55 -4.55 -10.31
C MET A 125 5.42 -3.32 -11.21
N VAL A 126 5.85 -2.15 -10.71
CA VAL A 126 5.87 -0.90 -11.50
C VAL A 126 6.78 -1.06 -12.72
N ASN A 127 8.00 -1.58 -12.54
CA ASN A 127 8.95 -1.76 -13.63
C ASN A 127 8.45 -2.77 -14.68
N ALA A 128 7.79 -3.85 -14.25
CA ALA A 128 7.15 -4.79 -15.16
C ALA A 128 6.03 -4.14 -15.98
N ALA A 129 5.16 -3.36 -15.33
CA ALA A 129 4.09 -2.63 -16.01
C ALA A 129 4.63 -1.60 -17.01
N LEU A 130 5.66 -0.84 -16.62
CA LEU A 130 6.33 0.13 -17.50
C LEU A 130 6.96 -0.55 -18.72
N ALA A 131 7.63 -1.69 -18.53
CA ALA A 131 8.20 -2.45 -19.63
C ALA A 131 7.11 -2.99 -20.59
N ALA A 132 6.00 -3.52 -20.05
CA ALA A 132 4.87 -3.99 -20.85
C ALA A 132 4.21 -2.86 -21.66
N ALA A 133 4.19 -1.64 -21.12
CA ALA A 133 3.72 -0.45 -21.82
C ALA A 133 4.75 0.15 -22.81
N GLY A 134 5.91 -0.48 -23.01
CA GLY A 134 6.96 0.01 -23.90
C GLY A 134 7.74 1.23 -23.38
N SER A 135 7.60 1.57 -22.09
CA SER A 135 8.33 2.68 -21.47
C SER A 135 9.75 2.27 -21.06
N SER A 136 10.72 3.17 -21.27
CA SER A 136 12.09 3.02 -20.77
C SER A 136 12.24 3.50 -19.31
N ALA A 137 11.23 4.16 -18.73
CA ALA A 137 11.28 4.65 -17.35
C ALA A 137 11.38 3.50 -16.35
N ARG A 138 12.11 3.70 -15.26
CA ARG A 138 12.28 2.71 -14.18
C ARG A 138 12.23 3.39 -12.81
N VAL A 139 11.82 2.64 -11.81
CA VAL A 139 11.82 3.02 -10.40
C VAL A 139 12.69 2.07 -9.59
N ASP A 140 13.30 2.58 -8.52
CA ASP A 140 14.07 1.79 -7.57
C ASP A 140 13.68 2.21 -6.15
N HIS A 141 13.48 1.23 -5.28
CA HIS A 141 13.03 1.42 -3.90
C HIS A 141 14.18 1.74 -2.93
N ARG A 142 15.42 1.48 -3.35
CA ARG A 142 16.64 1.72 -2.57
C ARG A 142 16.97 3.20 -2.59
N SER A 143 17.69 3.68 -1.57
CA SER A 143 18.23 5.03 -1.59
C SER A 143 19.24 5.20 -2.71
N LEU A 144 19.43 6.44 -3.19
CA LEU A 144 20.45 6.78 -4.20
C LEU A 144 21.84 6.27 -3.79
N LYS A 145 22.21 6.44 -2.50
CA LYS A 145 23.44 5.89 -1.94
C LYS A 145 23.54 4.37 -2.07
N ALA A 146 22.46 3.63 -1.80
CA ALA A 146 22.44 2.18 -1.95
C ALA A 146 22.41 1.71 -3.41
N GLN A 147 22.09 2.60 -4.35
CA GLN A 147 22.23 2.37 -5.80
C GLN A 147 23.65 2.74 -6.30
N GLY A 148 24.52 3.28 -5.45
CA GLY A 148 25.88 3.70 -5.81
C GLY A 148 26.01 5.16 -6.24
N PHE A 149 24.94 5.96 -6.15
CA PHE A 149 24.99 7.39 -6.43
C PHE A 149 25.34 8.18 -5.16
N ASP A 150 26.42 8.97 -5.23
CA ASP A 150 26.80 9.90 -4.17
C ASP A 150 26.16 11.27 -4.39
N LEU A 151 24.83 11.31 -4.30
CA LEU A 151 24.04 12.52 -4.45
C LEU A 151 23.63 13.05 -3.07
N ILE A 152 23.77 14.36 -2.87
CA ILE A 152 23.30 15.02 -1.66
C ILE A 152 21.76 14.92 -1.63
N PRO A 153 21.15 14.42 -0.54
CA PRO A 153 19.70 14.38 -0.42
C PRO A 153 19.06 15.74 -0.68
N GLN A 154 18.14 15.78 -1.63
CA GLN A 154 17.33 16.98 -1.87
C GLN A 154 16.22 17.10 -0.83
N ILE A 155 15.87 18.32 -0.46
CA ILE A 155 14.75 18.58 0.47
C ILE A 155 13.45 18.27 -0.25
N HIS A 156 12.59 17.47 0.38
CA HIS A 156 11.24 17.20 -0.15
C HIS A 156 10.42 18.49 -0.13
N LEU A 157 10.29 19.11 -1.30
CA LEU A 157 9.39 20.23 -1.53
C LEU A 157 7.96 19.65 -1.57
N GLY A 158 7.24 19.72 -0.45
CA GLY A 158 5.87 19.21 -0.34
C GLY A 158 4.91 19.82 -1.38
N SER A 159 3.68 19.30 -1.46
CA SER A 159 2.67 19.67 -2.47
C SER A 159 2.38 21.17 -2.61
N THR A 160 2.65 21.96 -1.57
CA THR A 160 2.45 23.40 -1.53
C THR A 160 3.44 24.17 -2.42
N VAL A 161 4.66 23.66 -2.61
CA VAL A 161 5.70 24.34 -3.41
C VAL A 161 5.58 23.98 -4.89
N ALA A 162 5.20 22.73 -5.21
CA ALA A 162 5.06 22.24 -6.59
C ALA A 162 3.94 22.93 -7.41
N ARG A 163 3.09 23.76 -6.80
CA ARG A 163 2.04 24.54 -7.50
C ARG A 163 2.51 25.91 -8.03
N ARG A 164 3.75 26.32 -7.79
CA ARG A 164 4.23 27.69 -8.08
C ARG A 164 5.21 27.81 -9.25
N THR A 165 5.33 26.80 -10.10
CA THR A 165 6.12 26.84 -11.33
C THR A 165 5.27 26.39 -12.50
#